data_AF-A0A444VVK3-F1
#
_entry.id   AF-A0A444VVK3-F1
#
_cell.length_a   1.000
_cell.length_b   1.000
_cell.length_c   1.000
_cell.angle_alpha   90.00
_cell.angle_beta   90.00
_cell.angle_gamma   90.00
#
_symmetry.space_group_name_H-M   'P 1'
#
loop_
_entity.id
_entity.type
_entity.pdbx_description
1 polymer ?
#
loop_
_entity_poly.entity_id
_entity_poly.type
_entity_poly.pdbx_seq_one_letter_code
_entity_poly.pdbx_strand_id
1 'polypeptide(L)'
;MKTKLKLAVYVIAGLMIGFSANAQKTVIKKEALPGNAQTFLKTHFGSKKPSYILQDKEILSTEYKVQFDNKIEIEFDKKGNWKEVDAKTGKVPKSIVPKKIASYIKENFPKEDVTKIEIESSGYETKLTNGLELKFNMKGDFIKIDK
;
A
#
# COMPACT_ATOMS: atom_id res chain seq x y z
N MET A 1 -33.11 -57.99 32.16
CA MET A 1 -33.94 -58.13 30.94
C MET A 1 -33.78 -56.88 30.10
N LYS A 2 -33.65 -57.07 28.78
CA LYS A 2 -33.46 -56.04 27.76
C LYS A 2 -34.80 -55.39 27.44
N THR A 3 -34.81 -54.08 27.18
CA THR A 3 -35.73 -53.48 26.20
C THR A 3 -34.97 -52.44 25.39
N LYS A 4 -34.90 -52.66 24.07
CA LYS A 4 -34.46 -51.69 23.08
C LYS A 4 -35.69 -50.89 22.62
N LEU A 5 -35.56 -49.58 22.41
CA LEU A 5 -36.50 -48.81 21.58
C LEU A 5 -35.72 -47.77 20.75
N LYS A 6 -36.21 -47.53 19.53
CA LYS A 6 -35.49 -47.03 18.35
C LYS A 6 -35.48 -45.50 18.20
N LEU A 7 -34.43 -45.04 17.50
CA LEU A 7 -34.19 -43.79 16.74
C LEU A 7 -35.12 -42.58 16.91
N ALA A 8 -34.49 -41.43 17.20
CA ALA A 8 -34.81 -40.15 16.55
C ALA A 8 -33.49 -39.44 16.17
N VAL A 9 -33.35 -39.08 14.90
CA VAL A 9 -32.24 -38.30 14.34
C VAL A 9 -32.42 -36.84 14.77
N TYR A 10 -31.38 -36.21 15.30
CA TYR A 10 -31.21 -34.76 15.21
C TYR A 10 -29.89 -34.45 14.52
N VAL A 11 -30.04 -33.99 13.27
CA VAL A 11 -29.01 -33.33 12.48
C VAL A 11 -28.54 -32.12 13.28
N ILE A 12 -27.33 -32.19 13.85
CA ILE A 12 -26.67 -30.98 14.35
C ILE A 12 -26.19 -30.25 13.10
N ALA A 13 -26.94 -29.20 12.75
CA ALA A 13 -26.58 -28.26 11.71
C ALA A 13 -25.17 -27.73 11.97
N GLY A 14 -24.23 -28.08 11.09
CA GLY A 14 -22.94 -27.42 11.03
C GLY A 14 -23.17 -25.96 10.67
N LEU A 15 -22.98 -25.07 11.64
CA LEU A 15 -22.90 -23.63 11.42
C LEU A 15 -21.64 -23.35 10.58
N MET A 16 -21.78 -23.41 9.26
CA MET A 16 -20.82 -22.87 8.32
C MET A 16 -20.92 -21.35 8.40
N ILE A 17 -20.21 -20.73 9.35
CA ILE A 17 -19.95 -19.29 9.28
C ILE A 17 -18.92 -19.10 8.17
N GLY A 18 -19.41 -18.95 6.94
CA GLY A 18 -18.61 -18.43 5.84
C GLY A 18 -18.33 -16.96 6.10
N PHE A 19 -17.15 -16.63 6.62
CA PHE A 19 -16.64 -15.26 6.56
C PHE A 19 -16.20 -15.00 5.11
N SER A 20 -17.14 -14.64 4.25
CA SER A 20 -16.82 -14.06 2.95
C SER A 20 -16.37 -12.62 3.18
N ALA A 21 -15.06 -12.40 3.26
CA ALA A 21 -14.50 -11.06 3.18
C ALA A 21 -14.76 -10.51 1.76
N ASN A 22 -15.83 -9.74 1.58
CA ASN A 22 -16.13 -9.10 0.31
C ASN A 22 -15.18 -7.89 0.15
N ALA A 23 -14.15 -8.02 -0.68
CA ALA A 23 -13.36 -6.90 -1.16
C ALA A 23 -14.05 -6.26 -2.37
N GLN A 24 -14.31 -4.95 -2.31
CA GLN A 24 -14.96 -4.19 -3.38
C GLN A 24 -14.00 -3.13 -3.91
N LYS A 25 -13.55 -3.31 -5.16
CA LYS A 25 -12.77 -2.32 -5.92
C LYS A 25 -13.70 -1.45 -6.77
N THR A 26 -13.62 -0.14 -6.60
CA THR A 26 -14.45 0.83 -7.33
C THR A 26 -13.58 1.92 -7.92
N VAL A 27 -13.80 2.24 -9.20
CA VAL A 27 -13.17 3.41 -9.84
C VAL A 27 -13.86 4.68 -9.33
N ILE A 28 -13.08 5.62 -8.80
CA ILE A 28 -13.58 6.89 -8.25
C ILE A 28 -12.93 8.10 -8.93
N LYS A 29 -13.49 9.28 -8.70
CA LYS A 29 -12.89 10.56 -9.13
C LYS A 29 -11.98 11.12 -8.05
N LYS A 30 -11.09 12.06 -8.42
CA LYS A 30 -10.11 12.67 -7.51
C LYS A 30 -10.77 13.36 -6.31
N GLU A 31 -11.94 13.93 -6.52
CA GLU A 31 -12.70 14.66 -5.51
C GLU A 31 -13.21 13.74 -4.38
N ALA A 32 -13.30 12.43 -4.64
CA ALA A 32 -13.69 11.43 -3.65
C ALA A 32 -12.50 10.92 -2.80
N LEU A 33 -11.26 11.30 -3.12
CA LEU A 33 -10.11 10.98 -2.27
C LEU A 33 -10.16 11.79 -0.96
N PRO A 34 -9.62 11.25 0.15
CA PRO A 34 -9.44 12.04 1.36
C PRO A 34 -8.53 13.26 1.12
N GLY A 35 -8.74 14.34 1.89
CA GLY A 35 -8.05 15.62 1.69
C GLY A 35 -6.51 15.53 1.72
N ASN A 36 -5.95 14.62 2.53
CA ASN A 36 -4.51 14.38 2.59
C ASN A 36 -3.97 13.84 1.26
N ALA A 37 -4.68 12.90 0.64
CA ALA A 37 -4.29 12.33 -0.66
C ALA A 37 -4.42 13.38 -1.76
N GLN A 38 -5.50 14.18 -1.78
CA GLN A 38 -5.65 15.27 -2.74
C GLN A 38 -4.49 16.29 -2.63
N THR A 39 -4.10 16.63 -1.40
CA THR A 39 -2.98 17.54 -1.11
C THR A 39 -1.66 16.94 -1.59
N PHE A 40 -1.39 15.67 -1.27
CA PHE A 40 -0.21 14.95 -1.72
C PHE A 40 -0.08 14.97 -3.26
N LEU A 41 -1.16 14.60 -3.97
CA LEU A 41 -1.15 14.60 -5.43
C LEU A 41 -0.89 16.00 -6.00
N LYS A 42 -1.50 17.05 -5.42
CA LYS A 42 -1.25 18.44 -5.84
C LYS A 42 0.21 18.83 -5.63
N THR A 43 0.79 18.50 -4.47
CA THR A 43 2.17 18.88 -4.11
C THR A 43 3.21 18.19 -4.98
N HIS A 44 3.06 16.89 -5.23
CA HIS A 44 4.11 16.10 -5.89
C HIS A 44 3.88 15.88 -7.38
N PHE A 45 2.63 15.97 -7.85
CA PHE A 45 2.26 15.72 -9.25
C PHE A 45 1.60 16.92 -9.94
N GLY A 46 1.30 18.00 -9.21
CA GLY A 46 0.79 19.25 -9.77
C GLY A 46 -0.58 19.08 -10.44
N SER A 47 -0.67 19.52 -11.71
CA SER A 47 -1.88 19.43 -12.54
C SER A 47 -2.00 18.12 -13.33
N LYS A 48 -1.03 17.20 -13.20
CA LYS A 48 -1.10 15.89 -13.87
C LYS A 48 -2.33 15.13 -13.42
N LYS A 49 -3.03 14.52 -14.37
CA LYS A 49 -4.21 13.71 -14.10
C LYS A 49 -3.80 12.25 -13.93
N PRO A 50 -4.30 11.54 -12.90
CA PRO A 50 -4.19 10.09 -12.84
C PRO A 50 -4.91 9.43 -14.02
N SER A 51 -4.38 8.31 -14.50
CA SER A 51 -5.09 7.43 -15.46
C SER A 51 -6.32 6.82 -14.80
N TYR A 52 -6.19 6.39 -13.54
CA TYR A 52 -7.32 5.94 -12.74
C TYR A 52 -7.06 6.11 -11.24
N ILE A 53 -8.15 6.08 -10.48
CA ILE A 53 -8.15 6.05 -9.02
C ILE A 53 -9.09 4.93 -8.59
N LEU A 54 -8.60 4.02 -7.78
CA LEU A 54 -9.38 2.94 -7.19
C LEU A 54 -9.56 3.19 -5.70
N GLN A 55 -10.79 3.01 -5.23
CA GLN A 55 -11.08 2.77 -3.83
C GLN A 55 -11.22 1.27 -3.64
N ASP A 56 -10.35 0.69 -2.82
CA ASP A 56 -10.41 -0.71 -2.41
C ASP A 56 -10.99 -0.77 -1.00
N LYS A 57 -12.22 -1.29 -0.86
CA LYS A 57 -12.92 -1.36 0.41
C LYS A 57 -13.05 -2.81 0.83
N GLU A 58 -12.47 -3.12 1.98
CA GLU A 58 -12.70 -4.38 2.69
C GLU A 58 -13.60 -4.12 3.90
N ILE A 59 -13.92 -5.20 4.64
CA ILE A 59 -14.79 -5.11 5.83
C ILE A 59 -14.19 -4.19 6.91
N LEU A 60 -12.87 -4.24 7.11
CA LEU A 60 -12.17 -3.51 8.18
C LEU A 60 -11.17 -2.46 7.67
N SER A 61 -10.92 -2.42 6.36
CA SER A 61 -9.91 -1.56 5.74
C SER A 61 -10.49 -0.80 4.54
N THR A 62 -9.90 0.34 4.24
CA THR A 62 -10.14 1.04 2.97
C THR A 62 -8.82 1.63 2.53
N GLU A 63 -8.48 1.39 1.29
CA GLU A 63 -7.26 1.90 0.67
C GLU A 63 -7.61 2.59 -0.64
N TYR A 64 -6.77 3.55 -1.02
CA TYR A 64 -6.91 4.24 -2.28
C TYR A 64 -5.64 4.04 -3.10
N LYS A 65 -5.81 3.62 -4.35
CA LYS A 65 -4.73 3.45 -5.31
C LYS A 65 -4.87 4.46 -6.43
N VAL A 66 -3.83 5.24 -6.68
CA VAL A 66 -3.77 6.24 -7.75
C VAL A 66 -2.68 5.82 -8.71
N GLN A 67 -3.01 5.60 -9.99
CA GLN A 67 -2.00 5.33 -11.02
C GLN A 67 -1.98 6.46 -12.06
N PHE A 68 -0.78 6.90 -12.42
CA PHE A 68 -0.52 7.86 -13.49
C PHE A 68 -0.10 7.18 -14.80
N ASP A 69 -0.13 7.92 -15.91
CA ASP A 69 0.17 7.38 -17.25
C ASP A 69 1.59 6.81 -17.36
N ASN A 70 2.53 7.40 -16.62
CA ASN A 70 3.91 6.93 -16.51
C ASN A 70 4.07 5.74 -15.54
N LYS A 71 2.96 5.07 -15.19
CA LYS A 71 2.87 3.88 -14.34
C LYS A 71 3.23 4.07 -12.88
N ILE A 72 3.55 5.29 -12.45
CA ILE A 72 3.69 5.60 -11.01
C ILE A 72 2.35 5.30 -10.34
N GLU A 73 2.43 4.43 -9.34
CA GLU A 73 1.34 4.01 -8.48
C GLU A 73 1.57 4.53 -7.07
N ILE A 74 0.51 5.05 -6.46
CA ILE A 74 0.55 5.56 -5.09
C ILE A 74 -0.57 4.88 -4.32
N GLU A 75 -0.24 4.32 -3.18
CA GLU A 75 -1.22 3.77 -2.24
C GLU A 75 -1.40 4.69 -1.05
N PHE A 76 -2.63 4.91 -0.66
CA PHE A 76 -3.00 5.69 0.51
C PHE A 76 -3.86 4.85 1.47
N ASP A 77 -3.71 5.11 2.76
CA ASP A 77 -4.61 4.60 3.78
C ASP A 77 -6.01 5.25 3.70
N LYS A 78 -6.94 4.77 4.54
CA LYS A 78 -8.32 5.31 4.60
C LYS A 78 -8.41 6.81 4.89
N LYS A 79 -7.37 7.42 5.48
CA LYS A 79 -7.28 8.85 5.81
C LYS A 79 -6.58 9.65 4.70
N GLY A 80 -6.06 9.00 3.67
CA GLY A 80 -5.31 9.61 2.57
C GLY A 80 -3.85 9.87 2.89
N ASN A 81 -3.28 9.24 3.92
CA ASN A 81 -1.83 9.26 4.12
C ASN A 81 -1.21 8.26 3.17
N TRP A 82 -0.17 8.66 2.43
CA TRP A 82 0.50 7.75 1.51
C TRP A 82 1.23 6.66 2.30
N LYS A 83 1.14 5.43 1.81
CA LYS A 83 1.86 4.27 2.32
C LYS A 83 2.98 3.89 1.37
N GLU A 84 2.72 3.94 0.07
CA GLU A 84 3.66 3.47 -0.94
C GLU A 84 3.64 4.39 -2.16
N VAL A 85 4.81 4.61 -2.76
CA VAL A 85 4.95 5.14 -4.12
C VAL A 85 5.86 4.21 -4.90
N ASP A 86 5.31 3.58 -5.94
CA ASP A 86 6.01 2.63 -6.80
C ASP A 86 6.01 3.14 -8.24
N ALA A 87 7.19 3.48 -8.75
CA ALA A 87 7.39 3.94 -10.12
C ALA A 87 7.50 2.80 -11.14
N LYS A 88 7.40 1.54 -10.71
CA LYS A 88 7.56 0.31 -11.49
C LYS A 88 8.93 0.26 -12.16
N THR A 89 9.04 0.77 -13.37
CA THR A 89 10.29 0.84 -14.14
C THR A 89 10.90 2.24 -14.19
N GLY A 90 10.17 3.25 -13.69
CA GLY A 90 10.60 4.64 -13.60
C GLY A 90 11.29 4.99 -12.28
N LYS A 91 11.31 6.29 -11.97
CA LYS A 91 11.89 6.84 -10.73
C LYS A 91 10.81 7.54 -9.91
N VAL A 92 10.84 7.32 -8.60
CA VAL A 92 10.02 8.09 -7.66
C VAL A 92 10.44 9.56 -7.73
N PRO A 93 9.49 10.53 -7.80
CA PRO A 93 9.81 11.94 -7.69
C PRO A 93 10.64 12.24 -6.44
N LYS A 94 11.78 12.90 -6.62
CA LYS A 94 12.72 13.21 -5.52
C LYS A 94 12.09 14.01 -4.37
N SER A 95 11.00 14.74 -4.62
CA SER A 95 10.27 15.49 -3.61
C SER A 95 9.48 14.61 -2.63
N ILE A 96 9.26 13.34 -2.95
CA ILE A 96 8.55 12.37 -2.10
C ILE A 96 9.52 11.69 -1.14
N VAL A 97 10.77 11.46 -1.55
CA VAL A 97 11.78 10.76 -0.74
C VAL A 97 12.26 11.67 0.40
N PRO A 98 12.20 11.25 1.68
CA PRO A 98 12.72 12.04 2.79
C PRO A 98 14.18 12.44 2.60
N LYS A 99 14.52 13.70 2.88
CA LYS A 99 15.84 14.29 2.58
C LYS A 99 17.01 13.45 3.10
N LYS A 100 16.90 12.90 4.31
CA LYS A 100 17.97 12.09 4.93
C LYS A 100 18.21 10.77 4.20
N ILE A 101 17.14 10.10 3.78
CA ILE A 101 17.18 8.88 2.97
C ILE A 101 17.78 9.19 1.58
N ALA A 102 17.33 10.26 0.93
CA ALA A 102 17.86 10.69 -0.36
C ALA A 102 19.35 11.01 -0.29
N SER A 103 19.83 11.65 0.78
CA SER A 103 21.25 11.90 1.01
C SER A 103 22.04 10.60 1.16
N TYR A 104 21.56 9.68 2.01
CA TYR A 104 22.22 8.39 2.22
C TYR A 104 22.37 7.59 0.93
N ILE A 105 21.30 7.51 0.12
CA ILE A 105 21.31 6.81 -1.16
C ILE A 105 22.31 7.47 -2.13
N LYS A 106 22.32 8.80 -2.23
CA LYS A 106 23.26 9.51 -3.11
C LYS A 106 24.73 9.27 -2.73
N GLU A 107 25.02 9.17 -1.43
CA GLU A 107 26.38 8.97 -0.92
C GLU A 107 26.86 7.53 -1.12
N ASN A 108 26.01 6.55 -0.82
CA ASN A 108 26.39 5.13 -0.77
C ASN A 108 26.08 4.37 -2.07
N PHE A 109 25.10 4.85 -2.85
CA PHE A 109 24.63 4.26 -4.10
C PHE A 109 24.53 5.33 -5.20
N PRO A 110 25.62 6.03 -5.55
CA PRO A 110 25.58 7.24 -6.39
C PRO A 110 25.09 7.03 -7.83
N LYS A 111 25.03 5.79 -8.31
CA LYS A 111 24.53 5.42 -9.64
C LYS A 111 23.07 5.00 -9.63
N GLU A 112 22.46 4.89 -8.45
CA GLU A 112 21.13 4.35 -8.27
C GLU A 112 20.10 5.43 -7.97
N ASP A 113 18.88 5.21 -8.44
CA ASP A 113 17.71 6.01 -8.09
C ASP A 113 16.66 5.16 -7.35
N VAL A 114 15.73 5.81 -6.67
CA VAL A 114 14.62 5.14 -5.98
C VAL A 114 13.52 4.77 -6.98
N THR A 115 13.18 3.49 -7.06
CA THR A 115 12.10 2.96 -7.90
C THR A 115 10.81 2.75 -7.08
N LYS A 116 10.93 2.41 -5.80
CA LYS A 116 9.81 2.32 -4.86
C LYS A 116 10.21 2.87 -3.49
N ILE A 117 9.27 3.52 -2.80
CA ILE A 117 9.38 3.86 -1.37
C ILE A 117 8.09 3.50 -0.65
N GLU A 118 8.20 2.85 0.50
CA GLU A 118 7.10 2.41 1.33
C GLU A 118 7.32 2.84 2.79
N ILE A 119 6.24 3.24 3.47
CA ILE A 119 6.20 3.51 4.90
C ILE A 119 5.62 2.28 5.59
N GLU A 120 6.45 1.63 6.38
CA GLU A 120 6.07 0.55 7.26
C GLU A 120 5.89 1.05 8.69
N SER A 121 5.33 0.23 9.58
CA SER A 121 5.25 0.55 11.01
C SER A 121 6.62 0.76 11.67
N SER A 122 7.68 0.18 11.11
CA SER A 122 9.05 0.25 11.62
C SER A 122 9.90 1.40 11.03
N GLY A 123 9.45 2.01 9.93
CA GLY A 123 10.18 3.05 9.23
C GLY A 123 9.89 3.09 7.74
N TYR A 124 10.95 3.20 6.93
CA TYR A 124 10.84 3.27 5.48
C TYR A 124 11.58 2.10 4.83
N GLU A 125 11.02 1.60 3.74
CA GLU A 125 11.73 0.77 2.78
C GLU A 125 11.89 1.53 1.46
N THR A 126 13.07 1.47 0.85
CA THR A 126 13.28 1.94 -0.52
C THR A 126 13.84 0.84 -1.39
N LYS A 127 13.28 0.68 -2.59
CA LYS A 127 13.88 -0.13 -3.65
C LYS A 127 14.67 0.76 -4.60
N LEU A 128 15.88 0.32 -4.94
CA LEU A 128 16.76 1.01 -5.87
C LEU A 128 16.65 0.46 -7.30
N THR A 129 17.20 1.17 -8.27
CA THR A 129 17.24 0.76 -9.69
C THR A 129 17.99 -0.54 -9.93
N ASN A 130 19.00 -0.87 -9.12
CA ASN A 130 19.69 -2.16 -9.13
C ASN A 130 18.94 -3.28 -8.38
N GLY A 131 17.75 -3.00 -7.85
CA GLY A 131 16.90 -3.96 -7.16
C GLY A 131 17.19 -4.11 -5.66
N LEU A 132 18.22 -3.45 -5.11
CA LEU A 132 18.47 -3.48 -3.67
C LEU A 132 17.33 -2.80 -2.90
N GLU A 133 16.93 -3.42 -1.80
CA GLU A 133 15.96 -2.88 -0.85
C GLU A 133 16.69 -2.40 0.40
N LEU A 134 16.47 -1.15 0.79
CA LEU A 134 17.11 -0.53 1.93
C LEU A 134 16.06 -0.20 2.99
N LYS A 135 16.30 -0.61 4.22
CA LYS A 135 15.45 -0.31 5.38
C LYS A 135 16.03 0.86 6.16
N PHE A 136 15.18 1.80 6.52
CA PHE A 136 15.48 2.95 7.36
C PHE A 136 14.50 3.00 8.52
N ASN A 137 14.91 3.53 9.67
CA ASN A 137 13.98 3.80 10.77
C ASN A 137 13.11 5.04 10.45
N MET A 138 12.14 5.34 11.33
CA MET A 138 11.26 6.52 11.22
C MET A 138 12.00 7.87 11.19
N LYS A 139 13.24 7.95 11.68
CA LYS A 139 14.09 9.15 11.62
C LYS A 139 14.90 9.24 10.33
N GLY A 140 14.78 8.24 9.44
CA GLY A 140 15.53 8.12 8.19
C GLY A 140 16.98 7.67 8.39
N ASP A 141 17.35 7.09 9.53
CA ASP A 141 18.66 6.43 9.69
C ASP A 141 18.63 5.07 9.00
N PHE A 142 19.68 4.76 8.24
CA PHE A 142 19.85 3.45 7.63
C PHE A 142 19.94 2.35 8.70
N ILE A 143 19.28 1.23 8.44
CA ILE A 143 19.27 0.06 9.33
C ILE A 143 19.96 -1.12 8.66
N LYS A 144 19.49 -1.52 7.48
CA LYS A 144 20.02 -2.69 6.75
C LYS A 144 19.63 -2.65 5.28
N ILE A 145 20.31 -3.49 4.50
CA ILE A 145 19.83 -3.94 3.19
C ILE A 145 18.95 -5.18 3.44
N ASP A 146 17.76 -5.20 2.86
CA ASP A 146 16.93 -6.41 2.80
C ASP A 146 17.22 -7.19 1.51
N LYS A 147 17.19 -8.52 1.61
CA LYS A 147 17.47 -9.45 0.52
C LYS A 147 16.21 -10.15 0.06
#